data_AF-A0A315REH2-F1
#
_entry.id   AF-A0A315REH2-F1
#
_cell.length_a   1.000
_cell.length_b   1.000
_cell.length_c   1.000
_cell.angle_alpha   90.00
_cell.angle_beta   90.00
_cell.angle_gamma   90.00
#
_symmetry.space_group_name_H-M   'P 1'
#
loop_
_entity.id
_entity.type
_entity.pdbx_description
1 polymer ?
#
loop_
_entity_poly.entity_id
_entity_poly.type
_entity_poly.pdbx_seq_one_letter_code
_entity_poly.pdbx_strand_id
1 'polypeptide(L)'
;MAIIPQKKLFDYQEIQPLGDLERLRLVLKYLPDEEFMRHLENERGKGRDDYPIRAMWNSILAGIVFEHKTTASLRRELSRNGQLRSMCGFKNCKVPPAWVYSRFFNKLLEDEHQEYIEEIFNKLIEELKELLPDFGETLAVDGKAIDSFANSHDYDKKEEIKDDRRRDLDADYGSKTYCYEDEEGNKYKKVKSWFGYKLHLIVDAAYELPVAFKVTPASNAEQPAAHELIDELDETHPEIMEDCNYFLGDRGYDDGKLIAKLWEEYKIKPVIDIRNMWKDGEETKLVEGEENVVYDYCGNVYCHDPVTGKRREMAFGGFEKDRNTLKERCPAKHYGLECRGKDKCPVANGTRISLEEDPRVFTPVARQSYKWDRIYKARTSVERVNSRLDVSYGFENHTVRGIDKMELKCSLSLMVMLSMAVGRIKEKQEDKLRSLLQPA
;
A
#
# COMPACT_ATOMS: atom_id res chain seq x y z
N MET A 1 -46.93 -34.85 19.99
CA MET A 1 -45.54 -34.34 19.97
C MET A 1 -44.68 -35.41 19.35
N ALA A 2 -44.09 -35.14 18.19
CA ALA A 2 -43.18 -36.09 17.55
C ALA A 2 -41.88 -36.16 18.38
N ILE A 3 -41.65 -37.29 19.03
CA ILE A 3 -40.39 -37.60 19.68
C ILE A 3 -39.42 -37.97 18.54
N ILE A 4 -38.37 -37.17 18.33
CA ILE A 4 -37.29 -37.50 17.39
C ILE A 4 -36.27 -38.35 18.14
N PRO A 5 -36.15 -39.66 17.87
CA PRO A 5 -35.19 -40.52 18.54
C PRO A 5 -33.97 -40.72 17.64
N GLN A 6 -32.97 -39.84 17.77
CA GLN A 6 -31.56 -40.23 17.61
C GLN A 6 -30.67 -39.16 18.26
N LYS A 7 -30.09 -39.52 19.41
CA LYS A 7 -29.11 -38.73 20.16
C LYS A 7 -27.70 -38.99 19.57
N LYS A 8 -27.45 -38.61 18.30
CA LYS A 8 -26.22 -38.73 17.47
C LYS A 8 -25.34 -40.00 17.56
N LEU A 9 -25.06 -40.60 16.39
CA LEU A 9 -24.08 -41.68 16.17
C LEU A 9 -22.74 -41.18 15.56
N PHE A 10 -22.67 -39.90 15.15
CA PHE A 10 -21.50 -39.23 14.55
C PHE A 10 -21.39 -37.81 15.10
N ASP A 11 -20.16 -37.26 15.19
CA ASP A 11 -20.00 -35.83 15.51
C ASP A 11 -20.42 -35.00 14.30
N TYR A 12 -21.24 -33.99 14.54
CA TYR A 12 -21.77 -33.12 13.49
C TYR A 12 -20.69 -32.24 12.85
N GLN A 13 -19.53 -32.16 13.51
CA GLN A 13 -18.31 -31.55 12.98
C GLN A 13 -17.73 -32.32 11.78
N GLU A 14 -18.03 -33.62 11.62
CA GLU A 14 -17.48 -34.45 10.53
C GLU A 14 -18.29 -34.35 9.21
N ILE A 15 -19.47 -33.73 9.24
CA ILE A 15 -20.45 -33.80 8.13
C ILE A 15 -20.75 -32.42 7.50
N GLN A 16 -20.54 -31.31 8.20
CA GLN A 16 -20.77 -29.99 7.62
C GLN A 16 -19.54 -29.43 6.91
N PRO A 17 -19.69 -28.89 5.67
CA PRO A 17 -18.63 -28.09 5.08
C PRO A 17 -18.37 -26.87 5.99
N LEU A 18 -17.10 -26.55 6.21
CA LEU A 18 -16.67 -25.41 7.05
C LEU A 18 -17.27 -24.07 6.59
N GLY A 19 -17.68 -23.98 5.31
CA GLY A 19 -18.31 -22.78 4.76
C GLY A 19 -17.37 -21.59 4.93
N ASP A 20 -17.88 -20.51 5.52
CA ASP A 20 -17.07 -19.30 5.76
C ASP A 20 -15.93 -19.51 6.76
N LEU A 21 -16.01 -20.51 7.65
CA LEU A 21 -14.93 -20.84 8.60
C LEU A 21 -13.66 -21.30 7.89
N GLU A 22 -13.77 -21.74 6.64
CA GLU A 22 -12.63 -22.14 5.83
C GLU A 22 -11.63 -20.99 5.64
N ARG A 23 -12.11 -19.75 5.57
CA ARG A 23 -11.24 -18.57 5.50
C ARG A 23 -10.40 -18.42 6.75
N LEU A 24 -11.02 -18.60 7.92
CA LEU A 24 -10.28 -18.58 9.18
C LEU A 24 -9.30 -19.76 9.25
N ARG A 25 -9.65 -20.93 8.70
CA ARG A 25 -8.78 -22.11 8.71
C ARG A 25 -7.51 -21.84 7.93
N LEU A 26 -7.63 -21.20 6.77
CA LEU A 26 -6.49 -20.78 5.97
C LEU A 26 -5.57 -19.88 6.79
N VAL A 27 -6.10 -18.81 7.39
CA VAL A 27 -5.31 -17.89 8.21
C VAL A 27 -4.61 -18.62 9.37
N LEU A 28 -5.35 -19.37 10.19
CA LEU A 28 -4.77 -20.04 11.35
C LEU A 28 -3.73 -21.11 11.00
N LYS A 29 -3.76 -21.65 9.78
CA LYS A 29 -2.83 -22.68 9.32
C LYS A 29 -1.55 -22.09 8.71
N TYR A 30 -1.66 -20.94 8.05
CA TYR A 30 -0.58 -20.34 7.26
C TYR A 30 -0.06 -19.02 7.83
N LEU A 31 -0.51 -18.61 9.01
CA LEU A 31 0.08 -17.48 9.73
C LEU A 31 1.30 -17.95 10.53
N PRO A 32 2.52 -17.41 10.31
CA PRO A 32 3.73 -17.86 10.99
C PRO A 32 3.86 -17.26 12.42
N ASP A 33 2.83 -17.42 13.26
CA ASP A 33 2.72 -16.80 14.59
C ASP A 33 3.28 -17.64 15.76
N GLU A 34 3.81 -18.83 15.48
CA GLU A 34 4.18 -19.82 16.51
C GLU A 34 5.19 -19.29 17.53
N GLU A 35 6.18 -18.54 17.07
CA GLU A 35 7.23 -17.94 17.90
C GLU A 35 6.65 -16.91 18.87
N PHE A 36 5.82 -15.99 18.35
CA PHE A 36 5.13 -15.00 19.16
C PHE A 36 4.16 -15.65 20.17
N MET A 37 3.43 -16.69 19.74
CA MET A 37 2.52 -17.40 20.65
C MET A 37 3.28 -18.08 21.80
N ARG A 38 4.44 -18.68 21.54
CA ARG A 38 5.30 -19.25 22.59
C ARG A 38 5.83 -18.18 23.53
N HIS A 39 6.24 -17.02 23.00
CA HIS A 39 6.68 -15.88 23.79
C HIS A 39 5.59 -15.46 24.80
N LEU A 40 4.38 -15.17 24.30
CA LEU A 40 3.24 -14.76 25.13
C LEU A 40 2.82 -15.83 26.16
N GLU A 41 2.91 -17.10 25.80
CA GLU A 41 2.62 -18.24 26.69
C GLU A 41 3.66 -18.39 27.81
N ASN A 42 4.94 -18.19 27.49
CA ASN A 42 6.03 -18.21 28.47
C ASN A 42 5.89 -17.07 29.47
N GLU A 43 5.61 -15.86 28.98
CA GLU A 43 5.40 -14.67 29.81
C GLU A 43 4.17 -14.80 30.71
N ARG A 44 3.08 -15.42 30.23
CA ARG A 44 1.90 -15.75 31.05
C ARG A 44 2.27 -16.70 32.21
N GLY A 45 3.23 -17.59 32.00
CA GLY A 45 3.65 -18.60 32.97
C GLY A 45 2.51 -19.56 33.38
N LYS A 46 2.46 -19.90 34.68
CA LYS A 46 1.58 -20.93 35.27
C LYS A 46 0.28 -20.39 35.89
N GLY A 47 -0.13 -19.18 35.52
CA GLY A 47 -1.37 -18.56 36.00
C GLY A 47 -2.66 -19.27 35.54
N ARG A 48 -3.81 -18.74 35.97
CA ARG A 48 -5.13 -19.24 35.57
C ARG A 48 -5.33 -19.12 34.05
N ASP A 49 -5.49 -20.25 33.37
CA ASP A 49 -5.65 -20.36 31.91
C ASP A 49 -7.13 -20.45 31.49
N ASP A 50 -7.96 -19.55 32.01
CA ASP A 50 -9.39 -19.52 31.70
C ASP A 50 -9.66 -19.18 30.22
N TYR A 51 -8.78 -18.38 29.62
CA TYR A 51 -8.79 -17.97 28.22
C TYR A 51 -7.36 -18.12 27.67
N PRO A 52 -7.05 -19.24 26.99
CA PRO A 52 -5.72 -19.49 26.46
C PRO A 52 -5.26 -18.39 25.49
N ILE A 53 -3.96 -18.09 25.50
CA ILE A 53 -3.34 -17.05 24.65
C ILE A 53 -3.68 -17.26 23.17
N ARG A 54 -3.44 -18.47 22.65
CA ARG A 54 -3.79 -18.83 21.27
C ARG A 54 -5.28 -18.69 20.98
N ALA A 55 -6.14 -19.01 21.94
CA ALA A 55 -7.58 -18.84 21.76
C ALA A 55 -7.99 -17.37 21.66
N MET A 56 -7.36 -16.51 22.46
CA MET A 56 -7.54 -15.07 22.37
C MET A 56 -7.02 -14.52 21.04
N TRP A 57 -5.80 -14.87 20.66
CA TRP A 57 -5.17 -14.49 19.39
C TRP A 57 -6.02 -14.91 18.18
N ASN A 58 -6.37 -16.19 18.08
CA ASN A 58 -7.20 -16.73 17.00
C ASN A 58 -8.58 -16.05 16.94
N SER A 59 -9.13 -15.64 18.09
CA SER A 59 -10.41 -14.92 18.12
C SER A 59 -10.30 -13.50 17.59
N ILE A 60 -9.16 -12.83 17.76
CA ILE A 60 -8.91 -11.50 17.18
C ILE A 60 -8.79 -11.61 15.66
N LEU A 61 -8.03 -12.60 15.17
CA LEU A 61 -7.93 -12.89 13.73
C LEU A 61 -9.29 -13.23 13.13
N ALA A 62 -10.10 -14.04 13.82
CA ALA A 62 -11.49 -14.31 13.43
C ALA A 62 -12.33 -13.02 13.38
N GLY A 63 -12.11 -12.11 14.33
CA GLY A 63 -12.71 -10.77 14.32
C GLY A 63 -12.48 -10.03 13.01
N ILE A 64 -11.27 -10.13 12.46
CA ILE A 64 -10.88 -9.50 11.21
C ILE A 64 -11.46 -10.25 10.01
N VAL A 65 -11.28 -11.57 9.94
CA VAL A 65 -11.76 -12.44 8.85
C VAL A 65 -13.28 -12.35 8.64
N PHE A 66 -14.05 -12.20 9.73
CA PHE A 66 -15.51 -12.06 9.70
C PHE A 66 -16.00 -10.61 9.85
N GLU A 67 -15.11 -9.63 9.69
CA GLU A 67 -15.45 -8.21 9.59
C GLU A 67 -16.21 -7.66 10.81
N HIS A 68 -15.88 -8.17 12.01
CA HIS A 68 -16.48 -7.71 13.24
C HIS A 68 -15.97 -6.32 13.63
N LYS A 69 -16.78 -5.29 13.37
CA LYS A 69 -16.49 -3.87 13.67
C LYS A 69 -16.07 -3.58 15.12
N THR A 70 -16.48 -4.39 16.09
CA THR A 70 -16.17 -4.20 17.51
C THR A 70 -15.98 -5.52 18.24
N THR A 71 -15.23 -5.51 19.33
CA THR A 71 -15.10 -6.66 20.25
C THR A 71 -16.46 -7.15 20.77
N ALA A 72 -17.43 -6.24 20.95
CA ALA A 72 -18.79 -6.62 21.36
C ALA A 72 -19.52 -7.41 20.26
N SER A 73 -19.31 -7.07 18.99
CA SER A 73 -19.82 -7.83 17.85
C SER A 73 -19.22 -9.23 17.81
N LEU A 74 -17.89 -9.34 17.87
CA LEU A 74 -17.17 -10.62 17.92
C LEU A 74 -17.64 -11.49 19.10
N ARG A 75 -17.79 -10.91 20.30
CA ARG A 75 -18.27 -11.65 21.49
C ARG A 75 -19.70 -12.18 21.31
N ARG A 76 -20.58 -11.45 20.64
CA ARG A 76 -21.94 -11.94 20.33
C ARG A 76 -21.89 -13.12 19.37
N GLU A 77 -21.02 -13.06 18.36
CA GLU A 77 -20.83 -14.16 17.42
C GLU A 77 -20.22 -15.39 18.11
N LEU A 78 -19.15 -15.20 18.87
CA LEU A 78 -18.58 -16.25 19.71
C LEU A 78 -19.60 -16.83 20.68
N SER A 79 -20.61 -16.09 21.15
CA SER A 79 -21.67 -16.65 22.00
C SER A 79 -22.64 -17.55 21.24
N ARG A 80 -22.91 -17.26 19.97
CA ARG A 80 -23.88 -17.98 19.13
C ARG A 80 -23.25 -19.15 18.40
N ASN A 81 -21.99 -19.02 18.00
CA ASN A 81 -21.30 -19.96 17.13
C ASN A 81 -20.31 -20.85 17.91
N GLY A 82 -20.72 -22.09 18.18
CA GLY A 82 -19.89 -23.08 18.86
C GLY A 82 -18.71 -23.59 18.04
N GLN A 83 -18.87 -23.68 16.71
CA GLN A 83 -17.80 -24.11 15.81
C GLN A 83 -16.68 -23.07 15.78
N LEU A 84 -17.02 -21.78 15.68
CA LEU A 84 -16.04 -20.69 15.76
C LEU A 84 -15.25 -20.72 17.06
N ARG A 85 -15.92 -20.90 18.21
CA ARG A 85 -15.23 -21.03 19.51
C ARG A 85 -14.26 -22.21 19.54
N SER A 86 -14.70 -23.36 19.02
CA SER A 86 -13.88 -24.57 18.94
C SER A 86 -12.65 -24.34 18.07
N MET A 87 -12.84 -23.66 16.94
CA MET A 87 -11.79 -23.34 15.99
C MET A 87 -10.76 -22.36 16.53
N CYS A 88 -11.21 -21.32 17.27
CA CYS A 88 -10.27 -20.45 17.97
C CYS A 88 -9.50 -21.23 19.07
N GLY A 89 -10.10 -22.26 19.67
CA GLY A 89 -9.48 -23.06 20.73
C GLY A 89 -10.00 -22.75 22.13
N PHE A 90 -11.19 -22.15 22.27
CA PHE A 90 -11.76 -21.86 23.59
C PHE A 90 -12.25 -23.14 24.28
N LYS A 91 -11.63 -23.46 25.42
CA LYS A 91 -12.02 -24.57 26.30
C LYS A 91 -13.41 -24.30 26.91
N ASN A 92 -14.21 -25.35 27.12
CA ASN A 92 -15.47 -25.33 27.85
C ASN A 92 -16.54 -24.34 27.34
N CYS A 93 -16.50 -23.97 26.04
CA CYS A 93 -17.45 -23.03 25.42
C CYS A 93 -17.53 -21.65 26.12
N LYS A 94 -16.54 -21.24 26.91
CA LYS A 94 -16.55 -19.93 27.56
C LYS A 94 -16.26 -18.83 26.55
N VAL A 95 -17.07 -17.78 26.58
CA VAL A 95 -16.83 -16.56 25.80
C VAL A 95 -16.07 -15.57 26.68
N PRO A 96 -14.91 -15.05 26.25
CA PRO A 96 -14.19 -14.06 27.02
C PRO A 96 -15.05 -12.80 27.28
N PRO A 97 -15.07 -12.27 28.51
CA PRO A 97 -15.68 -10.98 28.79
C PRO A 97 -14.86 -9.84 28.15
N ALA A 98 -15.48 -8.67 27.96
CA ALA A 98 -14.85 -7.55 27.25
C ALA A 98 -13.50 -7.12 27.85
N TRP A 99 -13.38 -7.13 29.18
CA TRP A 99 -12.16 -6.71 29.87
C TRP A 99 -10.97 -7.66 29.60
N VAL A 100 -11.20 -8.92 29.23
CA VAL A 100 -10.13 -9.85 28.85
C VAL A 100 -9.53 -9.45 27.51
N TYR A 101 -10.37 -9.08 26.52
CA TYR A 101 -9.89 -8.51 25.27
C TYR A 101 -9.13 -7.21 25.49
N SER A 102 -9.63 -6.30 26.33
CA SER A 102 -8.92 -5.05 26.62
C SER A 102 -7.53 -5.29 27.22
N ARG A 103 -7.40 -6.27 28.13
CA ARG A 103 -6.10 -6.66 28.69
C ARG A 103 -5.19 -7.29 27.65
N PHE A 104 -5.73 -8.15 26.79
CA PHE A 104 -4.95 -8.80 25.75
C PHE A 104 -4.48 -7.79 24.70
N PHE A 105 -5.31 -6.83 24.27
CA PHE A 105 -4.86 -5.75 23.40
C PHE A 105 -3.78 -4.89 24.05
N ASN A 106 -3.93 -4.51 25.32
CA ASN A 106 -2.87 -3.76 26.01
C ASN A 106 -1.55 -4.54 26.05
N LYS A 107 -1.63 -5.87 26.18
CA LYS A 107 -0.48 -6.74 26.13
C LYS A 107 0.18 -6.70 24.75
N LEU A 108 -0.58 -6.91 23.67
CA LEU A 108 -0.08 -6.81 22.29
C LEU A 108 0.50 -5.43 21.91
N LEU A 109 0.21 -4.38 22.69
CA LEU A 109 0.72 -3.02 22.47
C LEU A 109 2.02 -2.75 23.24
N GLU A 110 2.52 -3.72 24.01
CA GLU A 110 3.82 -3.58 24.66
C GLU A 110 4.93 -3.53 23.60
N ASP A 111 5.90 -2.62 23.76
CA ASP A 111 6.94 -2.34 22.75
C ASP A 111 7.70 -3.62 22.34
N GLU A 112 7.96 -4.52 23.30
CA GLU A 112 8.62 -5.80 23.05
C GLU A 112 7.83 -6.76 22.14
N HIS A 113 6.51 -6.56 21.96
CA HIS A 113 5.68 -7.42 21.11
C HIS A 113 5.54 -6.88 19.68
N GLN A 114 5.90 -5.61 19.43
CA GLN A 114 5.82 -5.03 18.08
C GLN A 114 6.80 -5.72 17.13
N GLU A 115 8.03 -5.98 17.57
CA GLU A 115 9.04 -6.71 16.79
C GLU A 115 8.54 -8.08 16.34
N TYR A 116 7.83 -8.82 17.21
CA TYR A 116 7.25 -10.11 16.83
C TYR A 116 6.11 -9.97 15.81
N ILE A 117 5.30 -8.91 15.89
CA ILE A 117 4.21 -8.67 14.94
C ILE A 117 4.76 -8.31 13.57
N GLU A 118 5.78 -7.45 13.53
CA GLU A 118 6.52 -7.11 12.32
C GLU A 118 7.21 -8.34 11.72
N GLU A 119 7.80 -9.20 12.56
CA GLU A 119 8.43 -10.44 12.11
C GLU A 119 7.42 -11.39 11.45
N ILE A 120 6.20 -11.52 11.98
CA ILE A 120 5.16 -12.34 11.32
C ILE A 120 4.80 -11.75 9.95
N PHE A 121 4.70 -10.42 9.85
CA PHE A 121 4.46 -9.75 8.57
C PHE A 121 5.59 -10.04 7.58
N ASN A 122 6.86 -9.88 8.00
CA ASN A 122 8.03 -10.12 7.16
C ASN A 122 8.14 -11.58 6.71
N LYS A 123 7.91 -12.56 7.60
CA LYS A 123 7.89 -13.99 7.24
C LYS A 123 6.84 -14.30 6.16
N LEU A 124 5.70 -13.61 6.16
CA LEU A 124 4.69 -13.76 5.11
C LEU A 124 5.15 -13.17 3.77
N ILE A 125 5.89 -12.05 3.79
CA ILE A 125 6.48 -11.44 2.59
C ILE A 125 7.53 -12.38 1.98
N GLU A 126 8.45 -12.90 2.79
CA GLU A 126 9.46 -13.89 2.38
C GLU A 126 8.78 -15.12 1.74
N GLU A 127 7.77 -15.67 2.42
CA GLU A 127 7.04 -16.83 1.92
C GLU A 127 6.31 -16.56 0.60
N LEU A 128 5.75 -15.36 0.42
CA LEU A 128 5.15 -14.95 -0.85
C LEU A 128 6.19 -14.80 -1.96
N LYS A 129 7.37 -14.25 -1.65
CA LYS A 129 8.46 -14.13 -2.62
C LYS A 129 8.97 -15.49 -3.09
N GLU A 130 9.04 -16.47 -2.20
CA GLU A 130 9.37 -17.86 -2.58
C GLU A 130 8.28 -18.51 -3.46
N LEU A 131 7.01 -18.25 -3.17
CA LEU A 131 5.87 -18.84 -3.88
C LEU A 131 5.59 -18.18 -5.23
N LEU A 132 5.88 -16.88 -5.36
CA LEU A 132 5.60 -16.04 -6.51
C LEU A 132 6.88 -15.32 -6.93
N PRO A 133 7.67 -15.87 -7.88
CA PRO A 133 8.97 -15.31 -8.25
C PRO A 133 8.92 -13.85 -8.73
N ASP A 134 7.82 -13.47 -9.41
CA ASP A 134 7.57 -12.12 -9.92
C ASP A 134 6.95 -11.15 -8.88
N PHE A 135 6.75 -11.61 -7.63
CA PHE A 135 6.34 -10.75 -6.53
C PHE A 135 7.41 -9.69 -6.25
N GLY A 136 6.99 -8.42 -6.23
CA GLY A 136 7.86 -7.27 -6.04
C GLY A 136 8.37 -6.64 -7.35
N GLU A 137 8.13 -7.24 -8.52
CA GLU A 137 8.64 -6.70 -9.79
C GLU A 137 8.09 -5.30 -10.12
N THR A 138 6.86 -5.00 -9.68
CA THR A 138 6.24 -3.69 -9.85
C THR A 138 5.56 -3.29 -8.55
N LEU A 139 6.12 -2.29 -7.89
CA LEU A 139 5.59 -1.76 -6.63
C LEU A 139 4.79 -0.49 -6.88
N ALA A 140 3.69 -0.30 -6.15
CA ALA A 140 2.88 0.90 -6.18
C ALA A 140 2.73 1.48 -4.77
N VAL A 141 2.89 2.79 -4.64
CA VAL A 141 2.75 3.51 -3.36
C VAL A 141 1.53 4.43 -3.36
N ASP A 142 0.82 4.47 -2.22
CA ASP A 142 -0.24 5.45 -1.98
C ASP A 142 -0.42 5.73 -0.48
N GLY A 143 -0.92 6.92 -0.18
CA GLY A 143 -1.25 7.38 1.15
C GLY A 143 -2.75 7.35 1.37
N LYS A 144 -3.20 6.54 2.32
CA LYS A 144 -4.61 6.38 2.67
C LYS A 144 -4.98 7.15 3.93
N ALA A 145 -5.93 8.07 3.80
CA ALA A 145 -6.58 8.72 4.94
C ALA A 145 -7.41 7.72 5.76
N ILE A 146 -7.26 7.78 7.08
CA ILE A 146 -8.04 7.01 8.06
C ILE A 146 -8.66 8.02 9.05
N ASP A 147 -9.99 8.14 9.02
CA ASP A 147 -10.74 9.09 9.86
C ASP A 147 -10.85 8.62 11.32
N SER A 148 -10.43 9.45 12.27
CA SER A 148 -10.76 9.26 13.68
C SER A 148 -12.13 9.87 13.98
N PHE A 149 -13.02 9.07 14.58
CA PHE A 149 -14.33 9.54 15.06
C PHE A 149 -14.27 10.20 16.45
N ALA A 150 -13.07 10.50 16.95
CA ALA A 150 -12.92 11.32 18.14
C ALA A 150 -13.07 12.81 17.80
N ASN A 151 -13.45 13.61 18.80
CA ASN A 151 -13.42 15.07 18.65
C ASN A 151 -11.97 15.53 18.69
N SER A 152 -11.60 16.44 17.77
CA SER A 152 -10.29 17.09 17.81
C SER A 152 -10.11 17.90 19.10
N HIS A 153 -8.87 18.13 19.47
CA HIS A 153 -8.50 18.91 20.64
C HIS A 153 -7.67 20.14 20.24
N ASP A 154 -7.49 21.05 21.19
CA ASP A 154 -6.59 22.18 21.04
C ASP A 154 -5.15 21.66 21.21
N TYR A 155 -4.39 21.63 20.11
CA TYR A 155 -3.04 21.07 20.10
C TYR A 155 -2.04 21.93 20.88
N ASP A 156 -2.29 23.24 21.02
CA ASP A 156 -1.44 24.15 21.80
C ASP A 156 -1.54 23.87 23.31
N LYS A 157 -2.55 23.10 23.74
CA LYS A 157 -2.79 22.74 25.14
C LYS A 157 -2.73 21.24 25.38
N LYS A 158 -2.10 20.47 24.49
CA LYS A 158 -2.02 19.00 24.61
C LYS A 158 -1.51 18.54 25.97
N GLU A 159 -0.49 19.22 26.53
CA GLU A 159 0.08 18.90 27.85
C GLU A 159 -0.86 19.20 29.03
N GLU A 160 -1.78 20.15 28.88
CA GLU A 160 -2.77 20.49 29.90
C GLU A 160 -3.99 19.54 29.88
N ILE A 161 -4.15 18.76 28.80
CA ILE A 161 -5.24 17.81 28.64
C ILE A 161 -4.88 16.50 29.36
N LYS A 162 -5.64 16.18 30.39
CA LYS A 162 -5.52 14.89 31.07
C LYS A 162 -5.82 13.75 30.08
N ASP A 163 -4.85 12.87 29.88
CA ASP A 163 -5.07 11.60 29.16
C ASP A 163 -5.96 10.67 30.00
N ASP A 164 -7.26 10.77 29.78
CA ASP A 164 -8.27 9.87 30.33
C ASP A 164 -8.63 8.72 29.37
N ARG A 165 -7.86 8.55 28.27
CA ARG A 165 -8.07 7.59 27.18
C ARG A 165 -9.40 7.70 26.46
N ARG A 166 -10.20 8.75 26.70
CA ARG A 166 -11.48 8.99 26.01
C ARG A 166 -11.31 9.84 24.76
N ARG A 167 -10.19 10.55 24.63
CA ARG A 167 -9.84 11.35 23.45
C ARG A 167 -8.83 10.62 22.59
N ASP A 168 -8.69 11.10 21.36
CA ASP A 168 -7.61 10.71 20.48
C ASP A 168 -6.59 11.86 20.46
N LEU A 169 -5.50 11.70 21.22
CA LEU A 169 -4.49 12.75 21.40
C LEU A 169 -3.39 12.69 20.33
N ASP A 170 -3.30 11.58 19.59
CA ASP A 170 -2.26 11.36 18.58
C ASP A 170 -2.75 11.64 17.17
N ALA A 171 -4.07 11.57 16.94
CA ALA A 171 -4.69 11.99 15.70
C ALA A 171 -4.57 13.52 15.52
N ASP A 172 -4.38 13.94 14.27
CA ASP A 172 -4.35 15.35 13.88
C ASP A 172 -5.07 15.61 12.55
N TYR A 173 -4.96 16.84 12.02
CA TYR A 173 -5.59 17.20 10.75
C TYR A 173 -4.65 17.03 9.56
N GLY A 174 -5.08 16.23 8.58
CA GLY A 174 -4.50 16.15 7.26
C GLY A 174 -5.31 16.93 6.23
N SER A 175 -4.69 17.30 5.12
CA SER A 175 -5.41 17.83 3.96
C SER A 175 -4.83 17.33 2.64
N LYS A 176 -5.71 17.01 1.69
CA LYS A 176 -5.35 16.64 0.31
C LYS A 176 -6.08 17.59 -0.64
N THR A 177 -5.32 18.28 -1.48
CA THR A 177 -5.86 19.21 -2.47
C THR A 177 -6.00 18.50 -3.81
N TYR A 178 -7.24 18.40 -4.29
CA TYR A 178 -7.56 17.85 -5.59
C TYR A 178 -7.77 18.99 -6.58
N CYS A 179 -7.11 18.93 -7.73
CA CYS A 179 -7.36 19.83 -8.84
C CYS A 179 -8.33 19.16 -9.80
N TYR A 180 -9.47 19.80 -10.04
CA TYR A 180 -10.46 19.38 -11.02
C TYR A 180 -10.47 20.35 -12.20
N GLU A 181 -10.91 19.86 -13.34
CA GLU A 181 -11.21 20.66 -14.52
C GLU A 181 -12.69 20.42 -14.85
N ASP A 182 -13.47 21.48 -15.00
CA ASP A 182 -14.88 21.37 -15.37
C ASP A 182 -15.06 21.12 -16.89
N GLU A 183 -16.30 20.88 -17.33
CA GLU A 183 -16.62 20.66 -18.75
C GLU A 183 -16.28 21.88 -19.63
N GLU A 184 -16.06 23.04 -19.03
CA GLU A 184 -15.69 24.31 -19.68
C GLU A 184 -14.17 24.56 -19.69
N GLY A 185 -13.37 23.66 -19.09
CA GLY A 185 -11.90 23.75 -19.03
C GLY A 185 -11.36 24.59 -17.87
N ASN A 186 -12.21 25.06 -16.94
CA ASN A 186 -11.77 25.82 -15.78
C ASN A 186 -11.21 24.90 -14.70
N LYS A 187 -9.99 25.22 -14.23
CA LYS A 187 -9.32 24.47 -13.17
C LYS A 187 -9.70 25.01 -11.80
N TYR A 188 -10.31 24.18 -10.95
CA TYR A 188 -10.60 24.53 -9.55
C TYR A 188 -9.97 23.54 -8.57
N LYS A 189 -9.69 24.01 -7.36
CA LYS A 189 -9.08 23.21 -6.29
C LYS A 189 -10.12 22.87 -5.23
N LYS A 190 -10.26 21.60 -4.88
CA LYS A 190 -11.03 21.13 -3.73
C LYS A 190 -10.07 20.61 -2.67
N VAL A 191 -10.08 21.26 -1.51
CA VAL A 191 -9.33 20.77 -0.35
C VAL A 191 -10.24 19.81 0.41
N LYS A 192 -9.82 18.55 0.56
CA LYS A 192 -10.43 17.61 1.49
C LYS A 192 -9.53 17.51 2.71
N SER A 193 -10.02 17.92 3.87
CA SER A 193 -9.36 17.68 5.15
C SER A 193 -10.01 16.53 5.89
N TRP A 194 -9.23 15.87 6.74
CA TRP A 194 -9.71 14.84 7.65
C TRP A 194 -8.97 14.92 8.98
N PHE A 195 -9.60 14.44 10.04
CA PHE A 195 -8.99 14.30 11.36
C PHE A 195 -8.72 12.82 11.61
N GLY A 196 -7.50 12.44 11.96
CA GLY A 196 -7.14 11.05 12.16
C GLY A 196 -5.69 10.75 11.82
N TYR A 197 -5.51 9.69 11.03
CA TYR A 197 -4.21 9.14 10.66
C TYR A 197 -4.09 9.01 9.14
N LYS A 198 -2.89 8.61 8.72
CA LYS A 198 -2.57 8.22 7.36
C LYS A 198 -1.83 6.89 7.37
N LEU A 199 -2.31 5.94 6.58
CA LEU A 199 -1.61 4.69 6.27
C LEU A 199 -0.88 4.87 4.96
N HIS A 200 0.45 4.86 4.99
CA HIS A 200 1.29 4.81 3.80
C HIS A 200 1.50 3.34 3.45
N LEU A 201 1.32 2.99 2.19
CA LEU A 201 1.28 1.60 1.76
C LEU A 201 2.08 1.43 0.47
N ILE A 202 3.00 0.48 0.46
CA ILE A 202 3.63 -0.08 -0.74
C ILE A 202 2.98 -1.44 -1.00
N VAL A 203 2.53 -1.66 -2.24
CA VAL A 203 1.89 -2.92 -2.66
C VAL A 203 2.56 -3.47 -3.90
N ASP A 204 2.55 -4.79 -4.04
CA ASP A 204 2.80 -5.45 -5.31
C ASP A 204 1.62 -5.23 -6.25
N ALA A 205 1.90 -4.71 -7.45
CA ALA A 205 0.87 -4.32 -8.40
C ALA A 205 0.25 -5.50 -9.16
N ALA A 206 0.94 -6.63 -9.24
CA ALA A 206 0.49 -7.82 -9.97
C ALA A 206 -0.53 -8.61 -9.14
N TYR A 207 -0.22 -8.86 -7.88
CA TYR A 207 -1.01 -9.67 -6.96
C TYR A 207 -1.90 -8.85 -6.03
N GLU A 208 -1.68 -7.53 -5.95
CA GLU A 208 -2.44 -6.60 -5.10
C GLU A 208 -2.34 -6.97 -3.62
N LEU A 209 -1.10 -7.22 -3.18
CA LEU A 209 -0.75 -7.58 -1.80
C LEU A 209 0.19 -6.53 -1.20
N PRO A 210 0.05 -6.20 0.09
CA PRO A 210 0.93 -5.26 0.77
C PRO A 210 2.35 -5.81 0.86
N VAL A 211 3.34 -4.93 0.73
CA VAL A 211 4.77 -5.25 0.82
C VAL A 211 5.41 -4.51 1.99
N ALA A 212 5.04 -3.24 2.19
CA ALA A 212 5.46 -2.43 3.33
C ALA A 212 4.38 -1.42 3.69
N PHE A 213 4.29 -1.01 4.96
CA PHE A 213 3.32 -0.01 5.39
C PHE A 213 3.79 0.76 6.62
N LYS A 214 3.25 1.97 6.80
CA LYS A 214 3.52 2.82 7.97
C LYS A 214 2.30 3.62 8.35
N VAL A 215 2.01 3.75 9.64
CA VAL A 215 0.91 4.59 10.13
C VAL A 215 1.49 5.86 10.74
N THR A 216 1.01 7.01 10.28
CA THR A 216 1.42 8.32 10.80
C THR A 216 0.20 9.16 11.19
N PRO A 217 0.37 10.26 11.95
CA PRO A 217 -0.63 11.31 12.00
C PRO A 217 -1.01 11.80 10.59
N ALA A 218 -2.21 12.36 10.44
CA ALA A 218 -2.76 12.78 9.16
C ALA A 218 -1.98 13.93 8.51
N SER A 219 -1.33 14.79 9.32
CA SER A 219 -0.55 15.93 8.85
C SER A 219 0.76 15.54 8.17
N ASN A 220 1.32 14.35 8.46
CA ASN A 220 2.58 13.89 7.90
C ASN A 220 2.52 13.80 6.36
N ALA A 221 3.57 14.29 5.70
CA ALA A 221 3.65 14.26 4.24
C ALA A 221 3.87 12.84 3.69
N GLU A 222 3.39 12.60 2.47
CA GLU A 222 3.50 11.29 1.80
C GLU A 222 4.94 11.01 1.31
N GLN A 223 5.68 12.03 0.87
CA GLN A 223 7.02 11.80 0.31
C GLN A 223 8.05 11.33 1.34
N PRO A 224 8.20 11.96 2.53
CA PRO A 224 9.13 11.48 3.55
C PRO A 224 8.83 10.04 4.00
N ALA A 225 7.55 9.71 4.20
CA ALA A 225 7.14 8.36 4.55
C ALA A 225 7.46 7.33 3.46
N ALA A 226 7.37 7.69 2.18
CA ALA A 226 7.82 6.81 1.09
C ALA A 226 9.33 6.59 1.08
N HIS A 227 10.13 7.61 1.41
CA HIS A 227 11.58 7.44 1.55
C HIS A 227 11.90 6.44 2.67
N GLU A 228 11.29 6.62 3.84
CA GLU A 228 11.47 5.74 4.99
C GLU A 228 11.03 4.31 4.68
N LEU A 229 9.86 4.11 4.05
CA LEU A 229 9.37 2.79 3.67
C LEU A 229 10.28 2.07 2.66
N ILE A 230 10.93 2.81 1.76
CA ILE A 230 11.89 2.24 0.81
C ILE A 230 13.16 1.79 1.53
N ASP A 231 13.65 2.59 2.48
CA ASP A 231 14.84 2.23 3.29
C ASP A 231 14.53 1.00 4.16
N GLU A 232 13.40 1.01 4.86
CA GLU A 232 12.95 -0.11 5.69
C GLU A 232 12.76 -1.38 4.84
N LEU A 233 12.24 -1.26 3.61
CA LEU A 233 12.06 -2.40 2.70
C LEU A 233 13.39 -2.96 2.18
N ASP A 234 14.37 -2.11 1.90
CA ASP A 234 15.72 -2.54 1.49
C ASP A 234 16.47 -3.23 2.65
N GLU A 235 16.29 -2.75 3.87
CA GLU A 235 16.88 -3.35 5.06
C GLU A 235 16.27 -4.72 5.39
N THR A 236 14.95 -4.88 5.20
CA THR A 236 14.21 -6.08 5.60
C THR A 236 14.07 -7.13 4.49
N HIS A 237 13.85 -6.70 3.25
CA HIS A 237 13.63 -7.56 2.06
C HIS A 237 14.44 -7.04 0.86
N PRO A 238 15.78 -7.03 0.93
CA PRO A 238 16.63 -6.50 -0.15
C PRO A 238 16.38 -7.20 -1.50
N GLU A 239 16.01 -8.48 -1.49
CA GLU A 239 15.67 -9.24 -2.70
C GLU A 239 14.46 -8.68 -3.45
N ILE A 240 13.50 -8.06 -2.75
CA ILE A 240 12.38 -7.37 -3.38
C ILE A 240 12.88 -6.11 -4.09
N MET A 241 13.80 -5.38 -3.48
CA MET A 241 14.39 -4.17 -4.05
C MET A 241 15.27 -4.48 -5.27
N GLU A 242 16.04 -5.58 -5.22
CA GLU A 242 16.87 -6.05 -6.34
C GLU A 242 16.05 -6.46 -7.57
N ASP A 243 14.91 -7.13 -7.35
CA ASP A 243 14.03 -7.60 -8.44
C ASP A 243 13.03 -6.53 -8.93
N CYS A 244 12.88 -5.43 -8.20
CA CYS A 244 11.93 -4.38 -8.52
C CYS A 244 12.30 -3.66 -9.83
N ASN A 245 11.43 -3.73 -10.82
CA ASN A 245 11.63 -3.08 -12.11
C ASN A 245 11.05 -1.67 -12.17
N TYR A 246 9.90 -1.48 -11.52
CA TYR A 246 9.11 -0.25 -11.61
C TYR A 246 8.51 0.14 -10.27
N PHE A 247 8.58 1.43 -9.95
CA PHE A 247 7.93 2.01 -8.78
C PHE A 247 6.90 3.04 -9.21
N LEU A 248 5.65 2.82 -8.85
CA LEU A 248 4.50 3.59 -9.32
C LEU A 248 3.99 4.52 -8.22
N GLY A 249 3.74 5.78 -8.57
CA GLY A 249 3.22 6.76 -7.62
C GLY A 249 2.26 7.75 -8.29
N ASP A 250 1.34 8.29 -7.50
CA ASP A 250 0.53 9.42 -7.95
C ASP A 250 1.36 10.72 -7.96
N ARG A 251 0.70 11.80 -8.37
CA ARG A 251 1.30 13.13 -8.44
C ARG A 251 1.79 13.68 -7.09
N GLY A 252 1.29 13.14 -5.97
CA GLY A 252 1.77 13.45 -4.63
C GLY A 252 3.21 13.02 -4.40
N TYR A 253 3.66 11.95 -5.05
CA TYR A 253 5.01 11.39 -4.92
C TYR A 253 6.05 11.98 -5.89
N ASP A 254 5.67 12.98 -6.68
CA ASP A 254 6.59 13.68 -7.57
C ASP A 254 7.59 14.54 -6.78
N ASP A 255 8.64 13.89 -6.32
CA ASP A 255 9.77 14.42 -5.59
C ASP A 255 11.06 14.03 -6.32
N GLY A 256 11.89 15.02 -6.65
CA GLY A 256 13.14 14.78 -7.37
C GLY A 256 14.11 13.89 -6.60
N LYS A 257 14.13 13.98 -5.26
CA LYS A 257 14.99 13.13 -4.42
C LYS A 257 14.53 11.68 -4.46
N LEU A 258 13.22 11.43 -4.34
CA LEU A 258 12.65 10.09 -4.45
C LEU A 258 12.96 9.45 -5.81
N ILE A 259 12.73 10.21 -6.89
CA ILE A 259 12.98 9.76 -8.26
C ILE A 259 14.47 9.44 -8.49
N ALA A 260 15.38 10.30 -7.99
CA ALA A 260 16.81 10.08 -8.05
C ALA A 260 17.20 8.83 -7.25
N LYS A 261 16.77 8.72 -5.99
CA LYS A 261 17.02 7.57 -5.10
C LYS A 261 16.66 6.25 -5.78
N LEU A 262 15.43 6.14 -6.31
CA LEU A 262 14.95 4.93 -7.01
C LEU A 262 15.87 4.50 -8.16
N TRP A 263 16.31 5.45 -8.99
CA TRP A 263 17.10 5.10 -10.18
C TRP A 263 18.61 5.01 -9.91
N GLU A 264 19.16 5.91 -9.12
CA GLU A 264 20.59 6.03 -8.88
C GLU A 264 21.09 4.98 -7.91
N GLU A 265 20.34 4.73 -6.83
CA GLU A 265 20.71 3.76 -5.79
C GLU A 265 20.18 2.37 -6.15
N TYR A 266 18.89 2.24 -6.42
CA TYR A 266 18.24 0.93 -6.59
C TYR A 266 18.09 0.46 -8.05
N LYS A 267 18.37 1.31 -9.04
CA LYS A 267 18.12 1.03 -10.48
C LYS A 267 16.66 0.68 -10.81
N ILE A 268 15.73 1.06 -9.94
CA ILE A 268 14.28 0.93 -10.11
C ILE A 268 13.80 2.09 -10.99
N LYS A 269 12.92 1.80 -11.96
CA LYS A 269 12.43 2.82 -12.88
C LYS A 269 11.19 3.52 -12.30
N PRO A 270 11.27 4.82 -11.93
CA PRO A 270 10.12 5.54 -11.41
C PRO A 270 9.10 5.82 -12.51
N VAL A 271 7.82 5.53 -12.22
CA VAL A 271 6.67 5.87 -13.07
C VAL A 271 5.67 6.62 -12.20
N ILE A 272 6.01 7.89 -11.94
CA ILE A 272 5.29 8.78 -11.03
C ILE A 272 4.70 9.94 -11.83
N ASP A 273 3.41 10.22 -11.68
CA ASP A 273 2.76 11.36 -12.38
C ASP A 273 3.37 12.70 -11.94
N ILE A 274 3.45 13.68 -12.82
CA ILE A 274 4.21 14.93 -12.60
C ILE A 274 3.33 16.14 -12.27
N ARG A 275 3.81 16.98 -11.36
CA ARG A 275 3.30 18.31 -11.04
C ARG A 275 4.00 19.36 -11.89
N ASN A 276 3.21 20.23 -12.49
CA ASN A 276 3.76 21.48 -13.02
C ASN A 276 4.21 22.38 -11.85
N MET A 277 5.53 22.58 -11.74
CA MET A 277 6.17 23.43 -10.72
C MET A 277 6.86 24.67 -11.33
N TRP A 278 6.66 24.92 -12.63
CA TRP A 278 7.28 26.06 -13.30
C TRP A 278 6.56 27.35 -12.93
N LYS A 279 7.32 28.39 -12.57
CA LYS A 279 6.80 29.58 -11.87
C LYS A 279 6.27 30.67 -12.80
N ASP A 280 6.80 30.74 -14.01
CA ASP A 280 6.64 31.91 -14.88
C ASP A 280 5.61 31.70 -16.01
N GLY A 281 4.87 30.58 -15.97
CA GLY A 281 3.95 30.21 -17.05
C GLY A 281 4.65 29.82 -18.35
N GLU A 282 5.97 29.58 -18.31
CA GLU A 282 6.73 29.05 -19.43
C GLU A 282 6.12 27.73 -19.91
N GLU A 283 5.89 27.61 -21.21
CA GLU A 283 5.40 26.35 -21.80
C GLU A 283 6.53 25.34 -21.98
N THR A 284 7.75 25.82 -22.21
CA THR A 284 8.90 24.97 -22.57
C THR A 284 10.22 25.55 -22.08
N LYS A 285 11.21 24.69 -21.80
CA LYS A 285 12.61 25.04 -21.53
C LYS A 285 13.53 24.55 -22.64
N LEU A 286 14.62 25.26 -22.90
CA LEU A 286 15.68 24.83 -23.82
C LEU A 286 16.48 23.69 -23.18
N VAL A 287 16.75 22.63 -23.95
CA VAL A 287 17.66 21.55 -23.53
C VAL A 287 19.08 22.10 -23.45
N GLU A 288 19.84 21.76 -22.41
CA GLU A 288 21.21 22.24 -22.24
C GLU A 288 22.09 21.85 -23.44
N GLY A 289 22.83 22.82 -23.98
CA GLY A 289 23.74 22.63 -25.11
C GLY A 289 23.07 22.59 -26.49
N GLU A 290 21.73 22.66 -26.56
CA GLU A 290 20.99 22.70 -27.82
C GLU A 290 20.54 24.12 -28.17
N GLU A 291 20.38 24.41 -29.48
CA GLU A 291 19.93 25.73 -29.95
C GLU A 291 18.43 25.78 -30.30
N ASN A 292 17.85 24.63 -30.65
CA ASN A 292 16.50 24.55 -31.22
C ASN A 292 15.66 23.40 -30.66
N VAL A 293 16.08 22.79 -29.56
CA VAL A 293 15.36 21.71 -28.89
C VAL A 293 14.87 22.18 -27.53
N VAL A 294 13.57 22.06 -27.31
CA VAL A 294 12.91 22.47 -26.07
C VAL A 294 12.07 21.31 -25.52
N TYR A 295 11.77 21.30 -24.24
CA TYR A 295 10.88 20.33 -23.61
C TYR A 295 9.83 21.01 -22.74
N ASP A 296 8.68 20.37 -22.57
CA ASP A 296 7.66 20.79 -21.60
C ASP A 296 7.81 20.05 -20.26
N TYR A 297 7.06 20.49 -19.24
CA TYR A 297 7.13 19.88 -17.90
C TYR A 297 6.65 18.42 -17.87
N CYS A 298 5.92 17.96 -18.89
CA CYS A 298 5.48 16.58 -19.02
C CYS A 298 6.53 15.68 -19.67
N GLY A 299 7.64 16.23 -20.16
CA GLY A 299 8.71 15.50 -20.83
C GLY A 299 8.50 15.29 -22.32
N ASN A 300 7.52 15.97 -22.93
CA ASN A 300 7.45 16.01 -24.39
C ASN A 300 8.56 16.91 -24.91
N VAL A 301 9.28 16.44 -25.93
CA VAL A 301 10.42 17.15 -26.51
C VAL A 301 10.02 17.66 -27.88
N TYR A 302 10.39 18.91 -28.18
CA TYR A 302 10.07 19.58 -29.41
C TYR A 302 11.34 20.13 -30.07
N CYS A 303 11.36 20.05 -31.40
CA CYS A 303 12.37 20.67 -32.24
C CYS A 303 11.74 21.83 -33.02
N HIS A 304 12.42 22.98 -33.03
CA HIS A 304 12.07 24.12 -33.85
C HIS A 304 12.87 24.10 -35.16
N ASP A 305 12.18 24.24 -36.29
CA ASP A 305 12.85 24.42 -37.60
C ASP A 305 13.78 25.66 -37.53
N PRO A 306 15.10 25.52 -37.74
CA PRO A 306 16.04 26.64 -37.63
C PRO A 306 15.76 27.82 -38.56
N VAL A 307 14.99 27.61 -39.63
CA VAL A 307 14.67 28.65 -40.62
C VAL A 307 13.28 29.23 -40.37
N THR A 308 12.28 28.40 -40.08
CA THR A 308 10.88 28.86 -39.96
C THR A 308 10.38 28.99 -38.53
N GLY A 309 11.14 28.53 -37.54
CA GLY A 309 10.73 28.45 -36.13
C GLY A 309 9.59 27.46 -35.84
N LYS A 310 9.17 26.65 -36.82
CA LYS A 310 8.00 25.76 -36.68
C LYS A 310 8.31 24.66 -35.67
N ARG A 311 7.58 24.67 -34.54
CA ARG A 311 7.65 23.66 -33.47
C ARG A 311 7.11 22.31 -33.96
N ARG A 312 7.83 21.23 -33.67
CA ARG A 312 7.41 19.84 -33.96
C ARG A 312 7.85 18.93 -32.84
N GLU A 313 6.97 18.05 -32.40
CA GLU A 313 7.31 17.03 -31.41
C GLU A 313 8.36 16.07 -31.97
N MET A 314 9.41 15.81 -31.20
CA MET A 314 10.46 14.85 -31.54
C MET A 314 9.96 13.43 -31.30
N ALA A 315 10.60 12.47 -31.96
CA ALA A 315 10.22 11.07 -31.82
C ALA A 315 11.12 10.36 -30.81
N PHE A 316 10.52 9.88 -29.72
CA PHE A 316 11.25 9.12 -28.70
C PHE A 316 11.93 7.90 -29.33
N GLY A 317 13.25 7.86 -29.16
CA GLY A 317 14.15 6.92 -29.82
C GLY A 317 14.64 5.77 -28.95
N GLY A 318 14.30 5.77 -27.66
CA GLY A 318 14.69 4.78 -26.66
C GLY A 318 15.56 5.35 -25.53
N PHE A 319 15.59 4.64 -24.40
CA PHE A 319 16.50 4.91 -23.29
C PHE A 319 17.84 4.20 -23.50
N GLU A 320 18.95 4.94 -23.45
CA GLU A 320 20.31 4.42 -23.58
C GLU A 320 20.96 4.31 -22.19
N LYS A 321 20.85 3.13 -21.54
CA LYS A 321 21.29 2.87 -20.16
C LYS A 321 22.74 3.28 -19.89
N ASP A 322 23.67 2.89 -20.76
CA ASP A 322 25.11 3.16 -20.57
C ASP A 322 25.47 4.65 -20.58
N ARG A 323 24.61 5.47 -21.19
CA ARG A 323 24.80 6.93 -21.27
C ARG A 323 23.89 7.70 -20.33
N ASN A 324 22.98 7.01 -19.64
CA ASN A 324 21.91 7.60 -18.85
C ASN A 324 21.14 8.71 -19.60
N THR A 325 20.78 8.44 -20.88
CA THR A 325 20.15 9.45 -21.75
C THR A 325 18.92 8.90 -22.47
N LEU A 326 17.98 9.79 -22.77
CA LEU A 326 16.87 9.55 -23.68
C LEU A 326 17.24 10.04 -25.07
N LYS A 327 17.16 9.14 -26.05
CA LYS A 327 17.41 9.49 -27.45
C LYS A 327 16.16 10.11 -28.05
N GLU A 328 16.28 11.30 -28.63
CA GLU A 328 15.20 11.98 -29.34
C GLU A 328 15.54 12.10 -30.82
N ARG A 329 14.68 11.57 -31.69
CA ARG A 329 14.94 11.51 -33.14
C ARG A 329 14.34 12.72 -33.83
N CYS A 330 15.06 13.22 -34.85
CA CYS A 330 14.59 14.30 -35.69
C CYS A 330 13.22 13.95 -36.33
N PRO A 331 12.16 14.76 -36.10
CA PRO A 331 10.82 14.45 -36.60
C PRO A 331 10.73 14.49 -38.12
N ALA A 332 11.51 15.34 -38.78
CA ALA A 332 11.58 15.38 -40.25
C ALA A 332 12.11 14.08 -40.85
N LYS A 333 13.08 13.44 -40.19
CA LYS A 333 13.67 12.17 -40.64
C LYS A 333 12.80 10.98 -40.24
N HIS A 334 12.25 11.00 -39.03
CA HIS A 334 11.49 9.87 -38.49
C HIS A 334 10.07 9.78 -39.06
N TYR A 335 9.35 10.89 -39.10
CA TYR A 335 7.97 10.96 -39.60
C TYR A 335 7.88 11.38 -41.08
N GLY A 336 9.01 11.67 -41.74
CA GLY A 336 9.03 12.08 -43.14
C GLY A 336 8.49 13.50 -43.41
N LEU A 337 8.55 14.40 -42.41
CA LEU A 337 8.01 15.76 -42.52
C LEU A 337 8.96 16.69 -43.30
N GLU A 338 8.41 17.57 -44.13
CA GLU A 338 9.20 18.61 -44.81
C GLU A 338 9.73 19.64 -43.79
N CYS A 339 11.05 19.82 -43.71
CA CYS A 339 11.72 20.78 -42.81
C CYS A 339 12.68 21.64 -43.64
N ARG A 340 12.51 22.97 -43.61
CA ARG A 340 13.29 23.89 -44.45
C ARG A 340 14.72 24.03 -43.94
N GLY A 341 14.92 23.99 -42.63
CA GLY A 341 16.23 24.06 -42.01
C GLY A 341 17.00 22.72 -41.94
N LYS A 342 16.50 21.63 -42.54
CA LYS A 342 17.04 20.28 -42.35
C LYS A 342 18.55 20.16 -42.62
N ASP A 343 19.04 20.79 -43.69
CA ASP A 343 20.44 20.66 -44.13
C ASP A 343 21.45 21.36 -43.22
N LYS A 344 20.99 22.33 -42.42
CA LYS A 344 21.82 23.09 -41.47
C LYS A 344 21.43 22.83 -40.01
N CYS A 345 20.55 21.87 -39.76
CA CYS A 345 20.01 21.62 -38.43
C CYS A 345 21.04 20.90 -37.56
N PRO A 346 21.42 21.44 -36.38
CA PRO A 346 22.41 20.81 -35.50
C PRO A 346 21.96 19.41 -35.03
N VAL A 347 20.65 19.24 -34.84
CA VAL A 347 20.03 17.98 -34.39
C VAL A 347 19.42 17.13 -35.52
N ALA A 348 19.92 17.24 -36.76
CA ALA A 348 19.36 16.51 -37.92
C ALA A 348 19.37 14.97 -37.75
N ASN A 349 20.29 14.43 -36.94
CA ASN A 349 20.38 13.01 -36.62
C ASN A 349 19.68 12.62 -35.30
N GLY A 350 19.00 13.58 -34.66
CA GLY A 350 18.48 13.46 -33.30
C GLY A 350 19.49 13.96 -32.26
N THR A 351 19.01 14.12 -31.03
CA THR A 351 19.80 14.48 -29.86
C THR A 351 19.64 13.44 -28.74
N ARG A 352 20.44 13.57 -27.69
CA ARG A 352 20.36 12.77 -26.47
C ARG A 352 20.23 13.71 -25.30
N ILE A 353 19.17 13.52 -24.52
CA ILE A 353 18.90 14.32 -23.34
C ILE A 353 19.33 13.50 -22.12
N SER A 354 20.22 14.06 -21.30
CA SER A 354 20.62 13.44 -20.03
C SER A 354 19.45 13.38 -19.08
N LEU A 355 19.34 12.32 -18.26
CA LEU A 355 18.34 12.33 -17.17
C LEU A 355 18.64 13.44 -16.14
N GLU A 356 19.89 13.89 -16.05
CA GLU A 356 20.31 14.98 -15.14
C GLU A 356 19.80 16.36 -15.56
N GLU A 357 19.37 16.54 -16.83
CA GLU A 357 18.81 17.80 -17.34
C GLU A 357 17.64 18.29 -16.46
N ASP A 358 16.72 17.37 -16.13
CA ASP A 358 15.67 17.56 -15.14
C ASP A 358 15.22 16.16 -14.68
N PRO A 359 15.73 15.66 -13.55
CA PRO A 359 15.48 14.29 -13.09
C PRO A 359 14.00 13.97 -12.87
N ARG A 360 13.14 14.98 -12.65
CA ARG A 360 11.70 14.76 -12.51
C ARG A 360 11.04 14.55 -13.86
N VAL A 361 11.48 15.29 -14.88
CA VAL A 361 10.93 15.26 -16.23
C VAL A 361 11.48 14.07 -17.01
N PHE A 362 12.80 13.92 -17.04
CA PHE A 362 13.49 12.88 -17.78
C PHE A 362 13.84 11.71 -16.86
N THR A 363 13.08 10.63 -17.01
CA THR A 363 13.28 9.38 -16.27
C THR A 363 13.58 8.23 -17.25
N PRO A 364 14.08 7.06 -16.77
CA PRO A 364 14.40 5.92 -17.63
C PRO A 364 13.21 5.39 -18.44
N VAL A 365 11.98 5.70 -18.02
CA VAL A 365 10.76 5.45 -18.78
C VAL A 365 10.18 6.80 -19.19
N ALA A 366 10.50 7.20 -20.43
CA ALA A 366 10.05 8.47 -20.99
C ALA A 366 8.53 8.64 -20.85
N ARG A 367 8.10 9.77 -20.29
CA ARG A 367 6.70 10.06 -19.89
C ARG A 367 5.73 10.04 -21.07
N GLN A 368 6.18 10.51 -22.23
CA GLN A 368 5.45 10.53 -23.49
C GLN A 368 5.35 9.14 -24.17
N SER A 369 6.02 8.11 -23.63
CA SER A 369 6.05 6.80 -24.26
C SER A 369 4.80 5.96 -23.96
N TYR A 370 4.32 5.19 -24.93
CA TYR A 370 3.28 4.18 -24.70
C TYR A 370 3.64 3.15 -23.61
N LYS A 371 4.95 2.98 -23.32
CA LYS A 371 5.42 2.12 -22.24
C LYS A 371 5.04 2.70 -20.88
N TRP A 372 5.18 4.02 -20.70
CA TRP A 372 4.77 4.73 -19.49
C TRP A 372 3.29 4.50 -19.21
N ASP A 373 2.41 4.78 -20.19
CA ASP A 373 0.95 4.59 -20.06
C ASP A 373 0.55 3.16 -19.67
N ARG A 374 1.21 2.17 -20.27
CA ARG A 374 0.93 0.76 -20.00
C ARG A 374 1.29 0.37 -18.58
N ILE A 375 2.45 0.83 -18.08
CA ILE A 375 2.91 0.52 -16.73
C ILE A 375 2.08 1.30 -15.70
N TYR A 376 1.81 2.58 -15.96
CA TYR A 376 1.08 3.45 -15.03
C TYR A 376 -0.35 2.95 -14.73
N LYS A 377 -0.99 2.24 -15.66
CA LYS A 377 -2.30 1.58 -15.42
C LYS A 377 -2.28 0.61 -14.22
N ALA A 378 -1.14 -0.02 -13.95
CA ALA A 378 -0.99 -0.94 -12.82
C ALA A 378 -1.02 -0.20 -11.46
N ARG A 379 -0.86 1.13 -11.42
CA ARG A 379 -0.98 1.93 -10.19
C ARG A 379 -2.33 1.73 -9.50
N THR A 380 -3.40 1.50 -10.25
CA THR A 380 -4.75 1.26 -9.70
C THR A 380 -4.83 0.05 -8.75
N SER A 381 -3.81 -0.82 -8.73
CA SER A 381 -3.67 -1.90 -7.74
C SER A 381 -3.71 -1.39 -6.29
N VAL A 382 -2.97 -0.33 -5.96
CA VAL A 382 -2.91 0.23 -4.60
C VAL A 382 -4.26 0.79 -4.17
N GLU A 383 -5.02 1.39 -5.09
CA GLU A 383 -6.37 1.88 -4.83
C GLU A 383 -7.34 0.72 -4.53
N ARG A 384 -7.18 -0.43 -5.20
CA ARG A 384 -7.95 -1.64 -4.90
C ARG A 384 -7.62 -2.20 -3.53
N VAL A 385 -6.35 -2.21 -3.13
CA VAL A 385 -5.94 -2.63 -1.77
C VAL A 385 -6.50 -1.67 -0.71
N ASN A 386 -6.41 -0.36 -0.96
CA ASN A 386 -7.01 0.67 -0.11
C ASN A 386 -8.53 0.49 0.05
N SER A 387 -9.23 0.14 -1.04
CA SER A 387 -10.66 -0.16 -0.99
C SER A 387 -10.99 -1.41 -0.16
N ARG A 388 -10.16 -2.46 -0.20
CA ARG A 388 -10.32 -3.65 0.66
C ARG A 388 -10.13 -3.28 2.13
N LEU A 389 -9.15 -2.44 2.45
CA LEU A 389 -8.92 -1.95 3.81
C LEU A 389 -10.15 -1.19 4.32
N ASP A 390 -10.71 -0.31 3.51
CA ASP A 390 -11.91 0.45 3.85
C ASP A 390 -13.12 -0.44 4.16
N VAL A 391 -13.47 -1.29 3.19
CA VAL A 391 -14.73 -2.02 3.19
C VAL A 391 -14.63 -3.32 3.98
N SER A 392 -13.71 -4.21 3.60
CA SER A 392 -13.59 -5.56 4.18
C SER A 392 -12.89 -5.56 5.54
N TYR A 393 -11.86 -4.74 5.73
CA TYR A 393 -11.17 -4.64 7.03
C TYR A 393 -11.76 -3.55 7.95
N GLY A 394 -12.82 -2.87 7.49
CA GLY A 394 -13.64 -1.97 8.29
C GLY A 394 -12.87 -0.75 8.80
N PHE A 395 -11.96 -0.19 8.00
CA PHE A 395 -11.30 1.08 8.33
C PHE A 395 -12.20 2.30 8.09
N GLU A 396 -13.26 2.20 7.28
CA GLU A 396 -14.26 3.27 7.19
C GLU A 396 -15.12 3.41 8.46
N ASN A 397 -15.27 2.32 9.23
CA ASN A 397 -16.22 2.24 10.33
C ASN A 397 -15.55 1.64 11.57
N HIS A 398 -14.57 2.35 12.13
CA HIS A 398 -13.81 1.89 13.30
C HIS A 398 -14.01 2.80 14.53
N THR A 399 -13.64 2.28 15.71
CA THR A 399 -13.62 3.06 16.96
C THR A 399 -12.23 3.09 17.60
N VAL A 400 -11.18 2.84 16.82
CA VAL A 400 -9.78 2.84 17.27
C VAL A 400 -9.31 4.26 17.54
N ARG A 401 -8.52 4.43 18.60
CA ARG A 401 -7.95 5.70 19.07
C ARG A 401 -6.55 5.46 19.64
N GLY A 402 -5.62 6.35 19.33
CA GLY A 402 -4.20 6.18 19.62
C GLY A 402 -3.46 5.49 18.48
N ILE A 403 -2.27 5.99 18.17
CA ILE A 403 -1.51 5.60 16.98
C ILE A 403 -1.08 4.13 17.05
N ASP A 404 -0.55 3.67 18.18
CA ASP A 404 -0.13 2.27 18.38
C ASP A 404 -1.29 1.28 18.17
N LYS A 405 -2.51 1.67 18.57
CA LYS A 405 -3.69 0.84 18.34
C LYS A 405 -4.09 0.79 16.88
N MET A 406 -3.91 1.90 16.17
CA MET A 406 -4.19 1.98 14.74
C MET A 406 -3.19 1.14 13.97
N GLU A 407 -1.91 1.27 14.31
CA GLU A 407 -0.81 0.47 13.79
C GLU A 407 -1.06 -1.02 14.00
N LEU A 408 -1.31 -1.47 15.24
CA LEU A 408 -1.66 -2.86 15.53
C LEU A 408 -2.85 -3.36 14.69
N LYS A 409 -3.89 -2.54 14.50
CA LYS A 409 -5.04 -2.91 13.67
C LYS A 409 -4.64 -3.05 12.19
N CYS A 410 -3.80 -2.15 11.67
CA CYS A 410 -3.24 -2.22 10.32
C CYS A 410 -2.41 -3.49 10.16
N SER A 411 -1.44 -3.74 11.05
CA SER A 411 -0.56 -4.92 11.01
C SER A 411 -1.39 -6.20 10.96
N LEU A 412 -2.33 -6.39 11.89
CA LEU A 412 -3.17 -7.58 11.92
C LEU A 412 -4.04 -7.74 10.66
N SER A 413 -4.56 -6.65 10.11
CA SER A 413 -5.40 -6.69 8.91
C SER A 413 -4.59 -7.09 7.67
N LEU A 414 -3.39 -6.52 7.52
CA LEU A 414 -2.49 -6.81 6.41
C LEU A 414 -1.91 -8.23 6.53
N MET A 415 -1.54 -8.67 7.74
CA MET A 415 -1.12 -10.06 8.01
C MET A 415 -2.23 -11.06 7.65
N VAL A 416 -3.49 -10.77 7.98
CA VAL A 416 -4.62 -11.63 7.57
C VAL A 416 -4.74 -11.68 6.05
N MET A 417 -4.56 -10.55 5.35
CA MET A 417 -4.57 -10.50 3.89
C MET A 417 -3.48 -11.39 3.28
N LEU A 418 -2.25 -11.25 3.76
CA LEU A 418 -1.09 -12.00 3.28
C LEU A 418 -1.19 -13.49 3.61
N SER A 419 -1.56 -13.83 4.84
CA SER A 419 -1.74 -15.23 5.27
C SER A 419 -2.85 -15.93 4.48
N MET A 420 -3.93 -15.22 4.15
CA MET A 420 -4.93 -15.74 3.23
C MET A 420 -4.35 -16.01 1.84
N ALA A 421 -3.58 -15.07 1.27
CA ALA A 421 -2.98 -15.24 -0.04
C ALA A 421 -2.01 -16.44 -0.08
N VAL A 422 -1.10 -16.54 0.89
CA VAL A 422 -0.21 -17.70 1.09
C VAL A 422 -1.01 -19.00 1.14
N GLY A 423 -2.06 -19.03 1.98
CA GLY A 423 -2.90 -20.21 2.12
C GLY A 423 -3.61 -20.62 0.83
N ARG A 424 -4.09 -19.65 0.03
CA ARG A 424 -4.68 -19.92 -1.28
C ARG A 424 -3.67 -20.54 -2.24
N ILE A 425 -2.46 -19.99 -2.30
CA ILE A 425 -1.41 -20.52 -3.20
C ILE A 425 -1.04 -21.94 -2.78
N LYS A 426 -0.75 -22.17 -1.50
CA LYS A 426 -0.38 -23.50 -0.97
C LYS A 426 -1.48 -24.55 -1.12
N GLU A 427 -2.74 -24.14 -1.17
CA GLU A 427 -3.88 -25.03 -1.42
C GLU A 427 -4.35 -25.06 -2.88
N LYS A 428 -3.55 -24.51 -3.81
CA LYS A 428 -3.78 -24.52 -5.27
C LYS A 428 -5.06 -23.79 -5.70
N GLN A 429 -5.30 -22.64 -5.09
CA GLN A 429 -6.45 -21.75 -5.33
C GLN A 429 -5.99 -20.35 -5.75
N GLU A 430 -4.97 -20.27 -6.60
CA GLU A 430 -4.34 -19.03 -7.06
C GLU A 430 -5.34 -18.07 -7.74
N ASP A 431 -6.38 -18.60 -8.39
CA ASP A 431 -7.47 -17.81 -8.98
C ASP A 431 -8.25 -16.99 -7.94
N LYS A 432 -8.21 -17.41 -6.67
CA LYS A 432 -8.86 -16.76 -5.52
C LYS A 432 -7.91 -15.91 -4.67
N LEU A 433 -6.67 -15.69 -5.10
CA LEU A 433 -5.64 -14.98 -4.31
C LEU A 433 -6.10 -13.60 -3.83
N ARG A 434 -6.85 -12.88 -4.67
CA ARG A 434 -7.39 -11.54 -4.39
C ARG A 434 -8.74 -11.54 -3.66
N SER A 435 -9.32 -12.73 -3.41
CA SER A 435 -10.67 -12.89 -2.88
C SER A 435 -10.66 -12.99 -1.36
N LEU A 436 -11.24 -11.98 -0.70
CA LEU A 436 -11.35 -11.94 0.76
C LEU A 436 -12.59 -12.69 1.29
N LEU A 437 -13.62 -12.85 0.46
CA LEU A 437 -14.96 -13.26 0.89
C LEU A 437 -15.34 -14.69 0.48
N GLN A 438 -14.76 -15.22 -0.60
CA GLN A 438 -15.18 -16.54 -1.09
C GLN A 438 -14.58 -17.66 -0.23
N PRO A 439 -15.35 -18.66 0.20
CA PRO A 439 -14.79 -19.87 0.80
C PRO A 439 -13.96 -20.68 -0.21
N ALA A 440 -13.08 -21.55 0.31
CA ALA A 440 -12.23 -22.44 -0.49
C ALA A 440 -13.04 -23.40 -1.36
#